data_AF-Q8RQJ0-F1
#
_entry.id   AF-Q8RQJ0-F1
#
_cell.length_a   1.000
_cell.length_b   1.000
_cell.length_c   1.000
_cell.angle_alpha   90.00
_cell.angle_beta   90.00
_cell.angle_gamma   90.00
#
_symmetry.space_group_name_H-M   'P 1'
#
loop_
_entity.id
_entity.type
_entity.pdbx_description
1 polymer ?
#
loop_
_entity_poly.entity_id
_entity_poly.type
_entity_poly.pdbx_seq_one_letter_code
_entity_poly.pdbx_strand_id
1 'polypeptide(L)'
;AFDESLGYITSCPTNVGTGLRASVMIHLPGLVLTKRISRIIQVIQKLGLVVRGIYGEGSEALGNIFQVSNQMTLGKSEEDIIADLKSVMQQIIQQEKLARELIVQNSSIELEDKVYRSYGILANSRLIQSAEAATCLSDVRLGIDR
;
A
#
# COMPACT_ATOMS: atom_id res chain seq x y z
N ALA A 1 27.86 -0.23 -16.55
CA ALA A 1 28.11 -0.93 -17.82
C ALA A 1 26.79 -1.00 -18.58
N PHE A 2 26.81 -0.91 -19.91
CA PHE A 2 25.60 -0.92 -20.76
C PHE A 2 25.78 -1.92 -21.89
N ASP A 3 24.73 -2.68 -22.18
CA ASP A 3 24.64 -3.64 -23.28
C ASP A 3 23.43 -3.30 -24.15
N GLU A 4 23.57 -3.41 -25.47
CA GLU A 4 22.51 -3.02 -26.41
C GLU A 4 21.26 -3.91 -26.31
N SER A 5 21.41 -5.16 -25.87
CA SER A 5 20.30 -6.13 -25.72
C SER A 5 19.75 -6.20 -24.29
N LEU A 6 20.60 -5.98 -23.28
CA LEU A 6 20.27 -6.13 -21.87
C LEU A 6 20.11 -4.79 -21.12
N GLY A 7 20.41 -3.66 -21.76
CA GLY A 7 20.36 -2.33 -21.15
C GLY A 7 21.46 -2.12 -20.09
N TYR A 8 21.13 -1.42 -18.99
CA TYR A 8 22.03 -1.22 -17.87
C TYR A 8 22.29 -2.53 -17.14
N ILE A 9 23.57 -2.93 -17.13
CA ILE A 9 24.04 -4.11 -16.40
C ILE A 9 24.26 -3.73 -14.94
N THR A 10 23.72 -4.55 -14.04
CA THR A 10 23.78 -4.36 -12.60
C THR A 10 23.96 -5.70 -11.89
N SER A 11 24.62 -5.68 -10.74
CA SER A 11 24.85 -6.87 -9.92
C SER A 11 23.56 -7.46 -9.34
N CYS A 12 22.48 -6.69 -9.29
CA CYS A 12 21.17 -7.15 -8.83
C CYS A 12 20.30 -7.55 -10.03
N PRO A 13 19.98 -8.85 -10.23
CA PRO A 13 19.24 -9.32 -11.40
C PRO A 13 17.89 -8.63 -11.60
N THR A 14 17.22 -8.18 -10.54
CA THR A 14 15.92 -7.50 -10.62
C THR A 14 15.99 -6.10 -11.22
N ASN A 15 17.19 -5.56 -11.41
CA ASN A 15 17.41 -4.19 -11.89
C ASN A 15 18.02 -4.17 -13.31
N VAL A 16 18.25 -5.31 -13.96
CA VAL A 16 18.79 -5.35 -15.33
C VAL A 16 17.79 -4.74 -16.32
N GLY A 17 18.26 -4.03 -17.34
CA GLY A 17 17.42 -3.29 -18.29
C GLY A 17 17.46 -1.79 -18.03
N THR A 18 16.35 -1.23 -17.58
CA THR A 18 16.22 0.20 -17.22
C THR A 18 16.95 0.57 -15.93
N GLY A 19 17.18 -0.38 -15.01
CA GLY A 19 17.67 -0.04 -13.66
C GLY A 19 16.63 0.65 -12.76
N LEU A 20 15.42 0.90 -13.27
CA LEU A 20 14.41 1.70 -12.59
C LEU A 20 13.58 0.87 -11.60
N ARG A 21 13.51 1.34 -10.36
CA ARG A 21 12.56 0.87 -9.35
C ARG A 21 11.60 2.01 -8.96
N ALA A 22 10.45 2.05 -9.60
CA ALA A 22 9.36 2.95 -9.22
C ALA A 22 8.54 2.32 -8.09
N SER A 23 8.24 3.10 -7.05
CA SER A 23 7.37 2.63 -5.96
C SER A 23 6.49 3.73 -5.39
N VAL A 24 5.31 3.33 -4.91
CA VAL A 24 4.36 4.22 -4.23
C VAL A 24 3.99 3.58 -2.89
N MET A 25 4.00 4.37 -1.83
CA MET A 25 3.43 3.99 -0.54
C MET A 25 1.99 4.48 -0.45
N ILE A 26 1.08 3.60 -0.06
CA ILE A 26 -0.35 3.86 0.03
C ILE A 26 -0.92 3.33 1.34
N HIS A 27 -1.85 4.08 1.93
CA HIS A 27 -2.58 3.71 3.13
C HIS A 27 -3.98 3.22 2.75
N LEU A 28 -4.28 1.94 3.00
CA LEU A 28 -5.49 1.25 2.53
C LEU A 28 -6.36 0.68 3.68
N PRO A 29 -6.72 1.46 4.69
CA PRO A 29 -7.49 0.97 5.83
C PRO A 29 -8.91 0.55 5.43
N GLY A 30 -9.56 1.21 4.47
CA GLY A 30 -10.91 0.87 4.01
C GLY A 30 -10.95 -0.51 3.34
N LEU A 31 -10.00 -0.80 2.46
CA LEU A 31 -9.86 -2.11 1.82
C LEU A 31 -9.52 -3.23 2.82
N VAL A 32 -8.77 -2.92 3.89
CA VAL A 32 -8.47 -3.89 4.95
C VAL A 32 -9.70 -4.14 5.82
N LEU A 33 -10.37 -3.09 6.30
CA LEU A 33 -11.57 -3.19 7.13
C LEU A 33 -12.72 -3.91 6.41
N THR A 34 -12.87 -3.69 5.10
CA THR A 34 -13.86 -4.40 4.26
C THR A 34 -13.39 -5.79 3.81
N LYS A 35 -12.21 -6.25 4.24
CA LYS A 35 -11.61 -7.56 3.89
C LYS A 35 -11.42 -7.77 2.38
N ARG A 36 -11.22 -6.69 1.61
CA ARG A 36 -11.04 -6.72 0.15
C ARG A 36 -9.57 -6.70 -0.28
N ILE A 37 -8.65 -6.40 0.64
CA ILE A 37 -7.23 -6.22 0.34
C ILE A 37 -6.58 -7.41 -0.37
N SER A 38 -6.87 -8.65 0.05
CA SER A 38 -6.27 -9.86 -0.54
C SER A 38 -6.62 -10.00 -2.03
N ARG A 39 -7.84 -9.65 -2.42
CA ARG A 39 -8.27 -9.65 -3.82
C ARG A 39 -7.53 -8.59 -4.64
N ILE A 40 -7.36 -7.39 -4.08
CA ILE A 40 -6.63 -6.30 -4.71
C ILE A 40 -5.16 -6.69 -4.93
N ILE A 41 -4.50 -7.29 -3.93
CA ILE A 41 -3.11 -7.77 -4.05
C ILE A 41 -2.96 -8.79 -5.19
N GLN A 42 -3.88 -9.75 -5.30
CA GLN A 42 -3.85 -10.74 -6.38
C GLN A 42 -3.99 -10.11 -7.77
N VAL A 43 -4.82 -9.07 -7.90
CA VAL A 43 -4.97 -8.34 -9.18
C VAL A 43 -3.68 -7.59 -9.51
N ILE A 44 -3.07 -6.90 -8.54
CA ILE A 44 -1.81 -6.16 -8.73
C ILE A 44 -0.68 -7.10 -9.17
N GLN A 45 -0.56 -8.27 -8.54
CA GLN A 45 0.45 -9.27 -8.91
C GLN A 45 0.29 -9.78 -10.34
N LYS A 46 -0.95 -9.97 -10.82
CA LYS A 46 -1.23 -10.36 -12.21
C LYS A 46 -0.83 -9.28 -13.23
N LEU A 47 -0.73 -8.03 -12.80
CA LEU A 47 -0.30 -6.90 -13.64
C LEU A 47 1.24 -6.70 -13.62
N GLY A 48 2.00 -7.61 -13.02
CA GLY A 48 3.47 -7.53 -12.98
C GLY A 48 4.00 -6.51 -11.97
N LEU A 49 3.21 -6.17 -10.96
CA LEU A 49 3.58 -5.30 -9.86
C LEU A 49 3.72 -6.10 -8.56
N VAL A 50 4.60 -5.64 -7.66
CA VAL A 50 4.85 -6.26 -6.36
C VAL A 50 4.26 -5.40 -5.26
N VAL A 51 3.53 -6.02 -4.33
CA VAL A 51 3.01 -5.38 -3.11
C VAL A 51 3.75 -5.92 -1.89
N ARG A 52 4.17 -5.03 -0.99
CA ARG A 52 4.79 -5.39 0.30
C ARG A 52 4.22 -4.53 1.43
N GLY A 53 4.18 -5.07 2.65
CA GLY A 53 3.97 -4.25 3.86
C GLY A 53 5.23 -3.45 4.19
N ILE A 54 5.08 -2.33 4.91
CA ILE A 54 6.21 -1.47 5.31
C ILE A 54 7.08 -2.07 6.43
N TYR A 55 6.55 -2.99 7.24
CA TYR A 55 7.23 -3.56 8.40
C TYR A 55 7.39 -5.09 8.27
N GLY A 56 8.26 -5.55 7.35
CA GLY A 56 8.86 -6.89 7.40
C GLY A 56 8.70 -7.79 6.16
N GLU A 57 9.42 -8.92 6.18
CA GLU A 57 9.36 -10.05 5.23
C GLU A 57 8.18 -11.01 5.53
N GLY A 58 7.04 -10.43 5.88
CA GLY A 58 5.83 -11.17 6.26
C GLY A 58 4.59 -10.46 5.73
N SER A 59 3.53 -11.23 5.52
CA SER A 59 2.26 -10.80 4.92
C SER A 59 1.50 -9.72 5.71
N GLU A 60 1.98 -9.32 6.89
CA GLU A 60 1.31 -8.35 7.76
C GLU A 60 1.73 -6.91 7.44
N ALA A 61 0.84 -6.17 6.78
CA ALA A 61 0.98 -4.74 6.59
C ALA A 61 0.52 -3.98 7.83
N LEU A 62 1.40 -3.88 8.84
CA LEU A 62 1.15 -3.07 10.04
C LEU A 62 0.77 -1.63 9.66
N GLY A 63 -0.29 -1.12 10.29
CA GLY A 63 -0.82 0.22 10.03
C GLY A 63 -1.51 0.37 8.66
N ASN A 64 -1.82 -0.73 7.97
CA ASN A 64 -2.49 -0.72 6.67
C ASN A 64 -1.73 0.07 5.59
N ILE A 65 -0.40 0.16 5.70
CA ILE A 65 0.45 0.83 4.72
C ILE A 65 1.14 -0.22 3.85
N PHE A 66 1.01 -0.04 2.55
CA PHE A 66 1.52 -0.93 1.53
C PHE A 66 2.45 -0.18 0.59
N GLN A 67 3.52 -0.82 0.16
CA GLN A 67 4.37 -0.38 -0.92
C GLN A 67 4.04 -1.18 -2.17
N VAL A 68 3.73 -0.49 -3.26
CA VAL A 68 3.56 -1.09 -4.59
C VAL A 68 4.69 -0.65 -5.49
N SER A 69 5.35 -1.59 -6.17
CA SER A 69 6.50 -1.32 -7.03
C SER A 69 6.47 -2.14 -8.32
N ASN A 70 7.17 -1.70 -9.35
CA ASN A 70 7.35 -2.48 -10.56
C ASN A 70 8.22 -3.72 -10.30
N GLN A 71 7.86 -4.85 -10.93
CA GLN A 71 8.71 -6.05 -10.97
C GLN A 71 9.56 -6.08 -12.24
N MET A 72 9.00 -5.63 -13.36
CA MET A 72 9.67 -5.64 -14.65
C MET A 72 10.56 -4.41 -14.81
N THR A 73 11.81 -4.66 -15.21
CA THR A 73 12.85 -3.66 -15.46
C THR A 73 13.49 -3.81 -16.84
N LEU A 74 13.32 -4.96 -17.50
CA LEU A 74 13.79 -5.24 -18.86
C LEU A 74 12.60 -5.39 -19.82
N GLY A 75 12.74 -4.88 -21.04
CA GLY A 75 11.74 -5.01 -22.10
C GLY A 75 10.57 -4.02 -22.05
N LYS A 76 10.62 -3.02 -21.17
CA LYS A 76 9.73 -1.85 -21.12
C LYS A 76 10.55 -0.58 -20.93
N SER A 77 10.09 0.53 -21.48
CA SER A 77 10.68 1.85 -21.20
C SER A 77 10.34 2.30 -19.77
N GLU A 78 11.14 3.21 -19.23
CA GLU A 78 10.90 3.87 -17.96
C GLU A 78 9.54 4.58 -17.93
N GLU A 79 9.15 5.23 -19.03
CA GLU A 79 7.87 5.93 -19.14
C GLU A 79 6.69 4.96 -19.06
N ASP A 80 6.77 3.81 -19.73
CA ASP A 80 5.72 2.79 -19.70
C ASP A 80 5.60 2.18 -18.30
N ILE A 81 6.73 1.92 -17.64
CA ILE A 81 6.77 1.42 -16.24
C ILE A 81 6.04 2.40 -15.31
N ILE A 82 6.32 3.71 -15.45
CA ILE A 82 5.67 4.74 -14.64
C ILE A 82 4.19 4.87 -14.98
N ALA A 83 3.82 4.82 -16.26
CA ALA A 83 2.43 4.91 -16.71
C ALA A 83 1.58 3.74 -16.20
N ASP A 84 2.10 2.51 -16.28
CA ASP A 84 1.45 1.31 -15.76
C ASP A 84 1.22 1.43 -14.25
N LEU A 85 2.26 1.79 -13.49
CA LEU A 85 2.16 1.97 -12.05
C LEU A 85 1.12 3.03 -11.70
N LYS A 86 1.13 4.18 -12.38
CA LYS A 86 0.18 5.27 -12.16
C LYS A 86 -1.26 4.84 -12.43
N SER A 87 -1.51 4.12 -13.53
CA SER A 87 -2.84 3.61 -13.90
C SER A 87 -3.39 2.68 -12.82
N VAL A 88 -2.57 1.74 -12.34
CA VAL A 88 -2.98 0.82 -11.27
C VAL A 88 -3.21 1.56 -9.95
N MET A 89 -2.34 2.52 -9.60
CA MET A 89 -2.52 3.32 -8.38
C MET A 89 -3.82 4.11 -8.38
N GLN A 90 -4.19 4.71 -9.51
CA GLN A 90 -5.47 5.43 -9.63
C GLN A 90 -6.68 4.52 -9.36
N GLN A 91 -6.65 3.29 -9.86
CA GLN A 91 -7.71 2.32 -9.61
C GLN A 91 -7.78 1.93 -8.12
N ILE A 92 -6.64 1.68 -7.47
CA ILE A 92 -6.60 1.33 -6.05
C ILE A 92 -7.12 2.49 -5.19
N ILE A 93 -6.70 3.72 -5.49
CA ILE A 93 -7.18 4.93 -4.79
C ILE A 93 -8.71 5.02 -4.89
N GLN A 94 -9.28 4.77 -6.07
CA GLN A 94 -10.73 4.78 -6.23
C GLN A 94 -11.42 3.69 -5.42
N GLN A 95 -10.88 2.47 -5.41
CA GLN A 95 -11.44 1.36 -4.62
C GLN A 95 -11.36 1.61 -3.11
N GLU A 96 -10.28 2.23 -2.64
CA GLU A 96 -10.13 2.62 -1.24
C GLU A 96 -11.15 3.69 -0.84
N LYS A 97 -11.35 4.73 -1.66
CA LYS A 97 -12.36 5.77 -1.42
C LYS A 97 -13.77 5.17 -1.31
N LEU A 98 -14.15 4.32 -2.27
CA LEU A 98 -15.43 3.62 -2.25
C LEU A 98 -15.59 2.72 -1.01
N ALA A 99 -14.51 2.06 -0.59
CA ALA A 99 -14.55 1.25 0.63
C ALA A 99 -14.74 2.11 1.89
N ARG A 100 -14.09 3.27 1.99
CA ARG A 100 -14.29 4.23 3.09
C ARG A 100 -15.73 4.76 3.13
N GLU A 101 -16.26 5.18 1.98
CA GLU A 101 -17.66 5.64 1.86
C GLU A 101 -18.66 4.57 2.32
N LEU A 102 -18.45 3.32 1.91
CA LEU A 102 -19.29 2.19 2.31
C LEU A 102 -19.26 1.94 3.83
N ILE A 103 -18.10 2.11 4.47
CA ILE A 103 -17.99 1.96 5.93
C ILE A 103 -18.76 3.08 6.62
N VAL A 104 -18.61 4.32 6.18
CA VAL A 104 -19.32 5.47 6.75
C VAL A 104 -20.84 5.33 6.59
N GLN A 105 -21.32 4.87 5.43
CA GLN A 105 -22.75 4.69 5.18
C GLN A 105 -23.38 3.59 6.04
N ASN A 106 -22.66 2.49 6.29
CA ASN A 106 -23.21 1.34 7.00
C ASN A 106 -22.96 1.35 8.51
N SER A 107 -21.93 2.06 8.99
CA SER A 107 -21.46 1.94 10.38
C SER A 107 -20.71 3.20 10.85
N SER A 108 -21.32 4.39 10.67
CA SER A 108 -20.69 5.67 11.01
C SER A 108 -20.31 5.78 12.49
N ILE A 109 -21.21 5.35 13.38
CA ILE A 109 -21.03 5.42 14.84
C ILE A 109 -19.94 4.44 15.28
N GLU A 110 -19.96 3.21 14.78
CA GLU A 110 -18.95 2.20 15.11
C GLU A 110 -17.57 2.59 14.60
N LEU A 111 -17.50 3.18 13.40
CA LEU A 111 -16.25 3.73 12.89
C LEU A 111 -15.75 4.87 13.78
N GLU A 112 -16.63 5.74 14.25
CA GLU A 112 -16.26 6.86 15.10
C GLU A 112 -15.76 6.40 16.47
N ASP A 113 -16.49 5.49 17.12
CA ASP A 113 -16.07 4.89 18.38
C ASP A 113 -14.71 4.20 18.25
N LYS A 114 -14.47 3.45 17.17
CA LYS A 114 -13.18 2.83 16.88
C LYS A 114 -12.06 3.88 16.78
N VAL A 115 -12.25 4.93 15.99
CA VAL A 115 -11.27 6.01 15.80
C VAL A 115 -10.94 6.69 17.14
N TYR A 116 -11.95 7.06 17.92
CA TYR A 116 -11.74 7.77 19.19
C TYR A 116 -11.15 6.88 20.28
N ARG A 117 -11.45 5.58 20.30
CA ARG A 117 -10.75 4.62 21.18
C ARG A 117 -9.27 4.57 20.86
N SER A 118 -8.91 4.43 19.58
CA SER A 118 -7.52 4.43 19.13
C SER A 118 -6.81 5.75 19.47
N TYR A 119 -7.50 6.89 19.32
CA TYR A 119 -6.99 8.19 19.77
C TYR A 119 -6.76 8.23 21.29
N GLY A 120 -7.73 7.76 22.09
CA GLY A 120 -7.64 7.71 23.54
C GLY A 120 -6.46 6.86 24.04
N ILE A 121 -6.21 5.71 23.40
CA ILE A 121 -5.06 4.85 23.69
C ILE A 121 -3.75 5.61 23.39
N LEU A 122 -3.63 6.20 22.20
CA LEU A 122 -2.42 6.93 21.80
C LEU A 122 -2.15 8.15 22.68
N ALA A 123 -3.20 8.86 23.09
CA ALA A 123 -3.07 10.08 23.90
C ALA A 123 -2.70 9.80 25.37
N ASN A 124 -3.10 8.64 25.92
CA ASN A 124 -3.03 8.38 27.36
C ASN A 124 -2.12 7.21 27.75
N SER A 125 -1.78 6.31 26.84
CA SER A 125 -0.93 5.17 27.16
C SER A 125 0.45 5.60 27.67
N ARG A 126 1.05 4.76 28.52
CA ARG A 126 2.43 4.94 29.02
C ARG A 126 3.39 3.92 28.42
N LEU A 127 2.85 2.81 27.93
CA LEU A 127 3.55 1.75 27.24
C LEU A 127 2.63 1.24 26.14
N ILE A 128 3.16 1.08 24.93
CA ILE A 128 2.41 0.61 23.76
C ILE A 128 3.35 -0.20 22.86
N GLN A 129 2.86 -1.31 22.34
CA GLN A 129 3.63 -2.13 21.39
C GLN A 129 3.60 -1.51 19.99
N SER A 130 4.66 -1.67 19.20
CA SER A 130 4.74 -1.08 17.86
C SER A 130 3.59 -1.48 16.93
N ALA A 131 3.11 -2.73 17.01
CA ALA A 131 1.98 -3.21 16.21
C ALA A 131 0.65 -2.55 16.61
N GLU A 132 0.42 -2.38 17.92
CA GLU A 132 -0.75 -1.68 18.46
C GLU A 132 -0.70 -0.19 18.10
N ALA A 133 0.47 0.45 18.25
CA ALA A 133 0.68 1.84 17.86
C ALA A 133 0.41 2.06 16.37
N ALA A 134 0.93 1.19 15.49
CA ALA A 134 0.69 1.28 14.05
C ALA A 134 -0.80 1.14 13.71
N THR A 135 -1.50 0.23 14.38
CA THR A 135 -2.95 0.04 14.20
C THR A 135 -3.72 1.28 14.65
N CYS A 136 -3.44 1.79 15.85
CA CYS A 136 -4.12 2.98 16.37
C CYS A 136 -3.83 4.22 15.51
N LEU A 137 -2.59 4.40 15.04
CA LEU A 137 -2.22 5.50 14.16
C LEU A 137 -2.98 5.42 12.82
N SER A 138 -3.10 4.22 12.26
CA SER A 138 -3.90 3.99 11.05
C SER A 138 -5.37 4.33 11.28
N ASP A 139 -5.95 3.94 12.41
CA ASP A 139 -7.34 4.22 12.74
C ASP A 139 -7.57 5.72 12.90
N VAL A 140 -6.72 6.42 13.67
CA VAL A 140 -6.80 7.88 13.82
C VAL A 140 -6.64 8.59 12.48
N ARG A 141 -5.71 8.12 11.63
CA ARG A 141 -5.53 8.67 10.29
C ARG A 141 -6.79 8.52 9.43
N LEU A 142 -7.42 7.34 9.44
CA LEU A 142 -8.70 7.10 8.76
C LEU A 142 -9.80 8.05 9.28
N GLY A 143 -9.80 8.34 10.58
CA GLY A 143 -10.73 9.29 11.20
C GLY A 143 -10.52 10.74 10.78
N ILE A 144 -9.27 11.17 10.58
CA ILE A 144 -8.92 12.52 10.12
C ILE A 144 -9.25 12.71 8.64
N ASP A 145 -9.00 11.69 7.81
CA ASP A 145 -9.25 11.73 6.37
C ASP A 145 -10.74 11.57 6.00
N ARG A 146 -11.66 11.68 6.98
CA ARG A 146 -13.13 11.60 6.78
C ARG A 146 -13.65 12.69 5.85
#